data_AF-A0A2N6A8A1-F1
#
_entry.id   AF-A0A2N6A8A1-F1
#
_cell.length_a   1.000
_cell.length_b   1.000
_cell.length_c   1.000
_cell.angle_alpha   90.00
_cell.angle_beta   90.00
_cell.angle_gamma   90.00
#
_symmetry.space_group_name_H-M   'P 1'
#
loop_
_entity.id
_entity.type
_entity.pdbx_description
1 polymer ?
#
loop_
_entity_poly.entity_id
_entity_poly.type
_entity_poly.pdbx_seq_one_letter_code
_entity_poly.pdbx_strand_id
1 'polypeptide(L)'
;MGDIKLNEEGNEYHFHKIRKKLPELNLSPCLDETWKIHGPHEEMDYQVYVGYVEPLDSNKKCKLCKKVWSECELHNNYKIVAVYPDKVYEISDVSRWVEDAIEENEL
;
A
#
# COMPACT_ATOMS: atom_id res chain seq x y z
N MET A 1 -6.73 16.56 2.81
CA MET A 1 -5.69 15.53 2.99
C MET A 1 -5.62 15.21 4.46
N GLY A 2 -5.57 13.93 4.83
CA GLY A 2 -5.55 13.50 6.23
C GLY A 2 -4.63 12.31 6.42
N ASP A 3 -4.05 12.19 7.60
CA ASP A 3 -3.15 11.12 7.99
C ASP A 3 -3.86 10.24 9.03
N ILE A 4 -3.79 8.91 8.86
CA ILE A 4 -4.43 7.95 9.77
C ILE A 4 -3.46 6.86 10.22
N LYS A 5 -3.65 6.37 11.45
CA LYS A 5 -3.06 5.13 11.92
C LYS A 5 -4.10 4.03 11.92
N LEU A 6 -3.84 2.94 11.19
CA LEU A 6 -4.84 1.90 10.94
C LEU A 6 -5.21 1.09 12.18
N ASN A 7 -4.34 1.07 13.19
CA ASN A 7 -4.55 0.38 14.46
C ASN A 7 -5.25 1.24 15.53
N GLU A 8 -5.60 2.50 15.22
CA GLU A 8 -6.32 3.38 16.14
C GLU A 8 -7.84 3.24 16.00
N GLU A 9 -8.55 3.35 17.13
CA GLU A 9 -10.01 3.30 17.18
C GLU A 9 -10.63 4.38 16.28
N GLY A 10 -11.65 4.00 15.50
CA GLY A 10 -12.33 4.89 14.55
C GLY A 10 -11.82 4.83 13.10
N ASN A 11 -10.68 4.17 12.84
CA ASN A 11 -10.12 4.03 11.49
C ASN A 11 -10.49 2.72 10.77
N GLU A 12 -11.39 1.91 11.36
CA GLU A 12 -11.80 0.59 10.84
C GLU A 12 -12.33 0.65 9.40
N TYR A 13 -13.07 1.71 9.05
CA TYR A 13 -13.60 1.92 7.70
C TYR A 13 -12.48 2.01 6.66
N HIS A 14 -11.45 2.81 6.94
CA HIS A 14 -10.30 2.97 6.05
C HIS A 14 -9.47 1.69 5.99
N PHE A 15 -9.26 1.05 7.15
CA PHE A 15 -8.57 -0.23 7.23
C PHE A 15 -9.24 -1.30 6.38
N HIS A 16 -10.57 -1.41 6.43
CA HIS A 16 -11.32 -2.36 5.62
C HIS A 16 -11.10 -2.16 4.11
N LYS A 17 -11.12 -0.92 3.64
CA LYS A 17 -10.87 -0.59 2.22
C LYS A 17 -9.45 -0.99 1.79
N ILE A 18 -8.44 -0.68 2.60
CA ILE A 18 -7.04 -1.03 2.31
C ILE A 18 -6.85 -2.55 2.31
N ARG A 19 -7.33 -3.24 3.35
CA ARG A 19 -7.19 -4.70 3.50
C ARG A 19 -7.91 -5.51 2.44
N LYS A 20 -8.90 -4.95 1.76
CA LYS A 20 -9.63 -5.67 0.70
C LYS A 20 -8.77 -5.95 -0.52
N LYS A 21 -7.80 -5.08 -0.83
CA LYS A 21 -7.02 -5.14 -2.09
C LYS A 21 -5.64 -5.78 -1.94
N LEU A 22 -4.95 -5.51 -0.83
CA LEU A 22 -3.56 -5.94 -0.64
C LEU A 22 -3.34 -7.47 -0.63
N PRO A 23 -4.25 -8.32 -0.09
CA PRO A 23 -4.04 -9.75 -0.06
C PRO A 23 -3.96 -10.41 -1.45
N GLU A 24 -4.60 -9.84 -2.46
CA GLU A 24 -4.51 -10.31 -3.85
C GLU A 24 -3.08 -10.20 -4.40
N LEU A 25 -2.30 -9.27 -3.85
CA LEU A 25 -0.88 -9.04 -4.15
C LEU A 25 0.06 -9.72 -3.14
N ASN A 26 -0.47 -10.51 -2.20
CA ASN A 26 0.27 -11.10 -1.08
C ASN A 26 0.92 -10.05 -0.17
N LEU A 27 0.23 -8.94 0.04
CA LEU A 27 0.66 -7.83 0.89
C LEU A 27 -0.33 -7.63 2.05
N SER A 28 0.17 -7.05 3.13
CA SER A 28 -0.62 -6.53 4.25
C SER A 28 -0.21 -5.09 4.54
N PRO A 29 -1.13 -4.25 5.03
CA PRO A 29 -0.76 -2.89 5.41
C PRO A 29 0.11 -2.94 6.67
N CYS A 30 1.19 -2.15 6.67
CA CYS A 30 1.98 -1.93 7.87
C CYS A 30 1.15 -1.13 8.87
N LEU A 31 0.97 -1.68 10.08
CA LEU A 31 0.15 -1.06 11.13
C LEU A 31 0.93 -0.07 11.99
N ASP A 32 2.25 -0.12 11.95
CA ASP A 32 3.14 0.78 12.70
C ASP A 32 3.35 2.13 11.99
N GLU A 33 3.08 2.16 10.69
CA GLU A 33 3.24 3.33 9.84
C GLU A 33 1.93 4.11 9.65
N THR A 34 2.08 5.41 9.41
CA THR A 34 0.94 6.29 9.12
C THR A 34 0.58 6.22 7.65
N TRP A 35 -0.72 6.10 7.38
CA TRP A 35 -1.28 6.08 6.03
C TRP A 35 -1.86 7.44 5.66
N LYS A 36 -1.55 7.93 4.46
CA LYS A 36 -2.09 9.17 3.92
C LYS A 36 -3.36 8.90 3.14
N ILE A 37 -4.33 9.78 3.31
CA ILE A 37 -5.61 9.76 2.59
C ILE A 37 -5.69 11.00 1.69
N HIS A 38 -5.88 10.72 0.40
CA HIS A 38 -6.15 11.71 -0.63
C HIS A 38 -7.57 11.54 -1.16
N GLY A 39 -8.21 12.66 -1.47
CA GLY A 39 -9.61 12.69 -1.88
C GLY A 39 -10.60 12.07 -0.87
N PRO A 40 -11.89 12.02 -1.22
CA PRO A 40 -12.48 12.78 -2.31
C PRO A 40 -12.52 14.29 -1.99
N HIS A 41 -12.33 15.13 -3.00
CA HIS A 41 -12.46 16.59 -2.96
C HIS A 41 -12.81 17.14 -4.36
N GLU A 42 -12.92 18.47 -4.53
CA GLU A 42 -13.45 19.09 -5.76
C GLU A 42 -12.77 18.60 -7.05
N GLU A 43 -11.45 18.42 -7.03
CA GLU A 43 -10.66 17.95 -8.18
C GLU A 43 -10.51 16.42 -8.29
N MET A 44 -11.04 15.65 -7.34
CA MET A 44 -10.90 14.19 -7.29
C MET A 44 -12.10 13.55 -6.61
N ASP A 45 -12.94 12.85 -7.37
CA ASP A 45 -14.17 12.22 -6.87
C ASP A 45 -13.96 10.87 -6.18
N TYR A 46 -12.71 10.38 -6.14
CA TYR A 46 -12.32 9.14 -5.50
C TYR A 46 -11.36 9.32 -4.33
N GLN A 47 -11.13 8.24 -3.59
CA GLN A 47 -10.24 8.19 -2.44
C GLN A 47 -9.02 7.32 -2.74
N VAL A 48 -7.82 7.82 -2.44
CA VAL A 48 -6.57 7.08 -2.57
C VAL A 48 -5.90 6.97 -1.21
N TYR A 49 -5.43 5.76 -0.89
CA TYR A 49 -4.68 5.49 0.33
C TYR A 49 -3.22 5.24 0.01
N VAL A 50 -2.32 5.97 0.64
CA VAL A 50 -0.89 5.85 0.39
C VAL A 50 -0.19 5.46 1.68
N GLY A 51 0.59 4.38 1.65
CA GLY A 51 1.27 3.91 2.86
C GLY A 51 2.17 2.71 2.64
N TYR A 52 2.83 2.32 3.72
CA TYR A 52 3.77 1.20 3.72
C TYR A 52 3.02 -0.12 3.84
N VAL A 53 3.48 -1.10 3.08
CA VAL A 53 2.99 -2.47 3.11
C VAL A 53 4.13 -3.43 3.34
N GLU A 54 3.75 -4.56 3.91
CA GLU A 54 4.64 -5.66 4.23
C GLU A 54 4.14 -6.95 3.59
N PRO A 55 5.00 -7.98 3.52
CA PRO A 55 4.59 -9.33 3.13
C PRO A 55 3.43 -9.86 3.98
N LEU A 56 2.35 -10.33 3.35
CA LEU A 56 1.23 -10.96 4.09
C LEU A 56 1.68 -12.18 4.91
N ASP A 57 2.70 -12.88 4.41
CA ASP A 57 3.35 -14.00 5.09
C ASP A 57 4.87 -13.77 5.03
N SER A 58 5.43 -13.26 6.13
CA SER A 58 6.86 -13.00 6.27
C SER A 58 7.71 -14.28 6.28
N ASN A 59 7.09 -15.44 6.58
CA ASN A 59 7.72 -16.76 6.51
C ASN A 59 7.64 -17.39 5.11
N LYS A 60 6.90 -16.76 4.19
CA LYS A 60 6.84 -17.21 2.80
C LYS A 60 8.23 -17.12 2.20
N LYS A 61 8.59 -18.15 1.42
CA LYS A 61 9.86 -18.16 0.69
C LYS A 61 9.72 -17.43 -0.64
N CYS A 62 10.68 -16.57 -0.96
CA CYS A 62 10.79 -15.93 -2.26
C CYS A 62 10.94 -17.01 -3.34
N LYS A 63 10.12 -16.95 -4.40
CA LYS A 63 10.17 -17.96 -5.48
C LYS A 63 11.52 -17.95 -6.21
N LEU A 64 12.16 -16.78 -6.30
CA LEU A 64 13.44 -16.56 -6.98
C LEU A 64 14.63 -17.03 -6.13
N CYS A 65 14.80 -16.48 -4.92
CA CYS A 65 16.00 -16.74 -4.10
C CYS A 65 15.82 -17.77 -2.98
N LYS A 66 14.62 -18.31 -2.78
CA LYS A 66 14.25 -19.33 -1.76
C LYS A 66 14.45 -18.94 -0.29
N LYS A 67 14.96 -17.75 0.01
CA LYS A 67 15.00 -17.15 1.36
C LYS A 67 13.59 -16.80 1.82
N VAL A 68 13.34 -16.73 3.14
CA VAL A 68 12.10 -16.13 3.66
C VAL A 68 12.07 -14.65 3.27
N TRP A 69 10.88 -14.07 3.10
CA TRP A 69 10.76 -12.72 2.54
C TRP A 69 11.50 -11.67 3.38
N SER A 70 11.50 -11.82 4.71
CA SER A 70 12.29 -10.99 5.64
C SER A 70 13.81 -11.06 5.44
N GLU A 71 14.33 -12.04 4.69
CA GLU A 71 15.76 -12.18 4.37
C GLU A 71 16.05 -11.92 2.88
N CYS A 72 15.03 -11.61 2.09
CA CYS A 72 15.15 -11.42 0.66
C CYS A 72 15.26 -9.93 0.36
N GLU A 73 16.37 -9.45 -0.20
CA GLU A 73 16.55 -8.01 -0.51
C GLU A 73 15.45 -7.40 -1.39
N LEU A 74 14.75 -8.22 -2.20
CA LEU A 74 13.60 -7.80 -2.99
C LEU A 74 12.28 -7.66 -2.19
N HIS A 75 12.14 -8.37 -1.07
CA HIS A 75 10.90 -8.46 -0.27
C HIS A 75 11.07 -8.09 1.21
N ASN A 76 12.31 -7.87 1.66
CA ASN A 76 12.70 -7.46 3.02
C ASN A 76 12.42 -5.96 3.23
N ASN A 77 12.24 -5.22 2.14
CA ASN A 77 11.91 -3.81 2.22
C ASN A 77 10.40 -3.65 2.26
N TYR A 78 9.94 -2.83 3.20
CA TYR A 78 8.62 -2.23 3.11
C TYR A 78 8.47 -1.60 1.73
N LYS A 79 7.33 -1.89 1.09
CA LYS A 79 6.97 -1.23 -0.16
C LYS A 79 6.05 -0.07 0.15
N ILE A 80 6.12 0.99 -0.62
CA ILE A 80 5.12 2.05 -0.57
C ILE A 80 4.12 1.75 -1.67
N VAL A 81 2.83 1.82 -1.36
CA VAL A 81 1.79 1.63 -2.36
C VAL A 81 0.77 2.76 -2.33
N ALA A 82 0.19 3.02 -3.50
CA ALA A 82 -1.02 3.81 -3.65
C ALA A 82 -2.20 2.88 -3.98
N VAL A 83 -3.18 2.83 -3.09
CA VAL A 83 -4.40 2.01 -3.22
C VAL A 83 -5.51 2.89 -3.78
N TYR A 84 -5.77 2.72 -5.08
CA TYR A 84 -6.86 3.35 -5.80
C TYR A 84 -8.14 2.49 -5.73
N PRO A 85 -9.32 3.04 -6.08
CA PRO A 85 -10.58 2.28 -6.11
C PRO A 85 -10.51 0.99 -6.93
N ASP A 86 -9.75 0.97 -8.01
CA ASP A 86 -9.69 -0.17 -8.95
C ASP A 86 -8.37 -0.93 -8.91
N LYS A 87 -7.24 -0.25 -8.68
CA LYS A 87 -5.90 -0.85 -8.74
C LYS A 87 -5.03 -0.46 -7.54
N VAL A 88 -3.93 -1.18 -7.34
CA VAL A 88 -2.88 -0.84 -6.38
C VAL A 88 -1.59 -0.68 -7.18
N TYR A 89 -0.88 0.43 -6.95
CA TYR A 89 0.40 0.73 -7.58
C TYR A 89 1.50 0.70 -6.53
N GLU A 90 2.64 0.10 -6.86
CA GLU A 90 3.87 0.28 -6.10
C GLU A 90 4.47 1.64 -6.47
N ILE A 91 4.85 2.42 -5.48
CA ILE A 91 5.38 3.78 -5.68
C ILE A 91 6.71 3.94 -4.95
N SER A 92 7.52 4.87 -5.42
CA SER A 92 8.88 5.11 -4.93
C SER A 92 8.92 5.99 -3.68
N ASP A 93 7.94 6.89 -3.53
CA ASP A 93 7.80 7.80 -2.39
C ASP A 93 6.32 8.11 -2.14
N VAL A 94 5.94 8.35 -0.87
CA VAL A 94 4.56 8.70 -0.49
C VAL A 94 4.02 9.96 -1.18
N SER A 95 4.90 10.83 -1.67
CA SER A 95 4.55 12.08 -2.36
C SER A 95 4.37 11.90 -3.86
N ARG A 96 4.87 10.80 -4.44
CA ARG A 96 4.86 10.52 -5.89
C ARG A 96 3.70 9.62 -6.32
N TRP A 97 2.68 9.47 -5.48
CA TRP A 97 1.54 8.59 -5.70
C TRP A 97 0.68 8.91 -6.95
N VAL A 98 0.78 10.14 -7.47
CA VAL A 98 0.17 10.53 -8.75
C VAL A 98 1.08 10.18 -9.92
N GLU A 99 2.33 10.62 -9.87
CA GLU A 99 3.32 10.46 -10.95
C GLU A 99 3.56 8.98 -11.26
N ASP A 100 3.89 8.18 -10.25
CA ASP A 100 4.24 6.77 -10.43
C ASP A 100 3.01 5.93 -10.87
N ALA A 101 1.79 6.35 -10.47
CA ALA A 101 0.55 5.70 -10.91
C ALA A 101 0.18 6.04 -12.36
N ILE A 102 0.54 7.23 -12.85
CA ILE A 102 0.34 7.63 -14.24
C ILE A 102 1.31 6.88 -15.15
N GLU A 103 2.60 6.81 -14.79
CA GLU A 103 3.63 6.12 -15.57
C GLU A 103 3.30 4.62 -15.78
N GLU A 104 2.72 3.94 -14.78
CA GLU A 104 2.28 2.54 -14.90
C GLU A 104 1.04 2.32 -15.80
N ASN A 105 0.31 3.37 -16.19
CA ASN A 105 -0.86 3.27 -17.07
C ASN A 105 -0.55 3.67 -18.53
N GLU A 106 0.61 4.26 -18.81
CA GLU A 106 1.04 4.63 -20.16
C GLU A 106 1.90 3.53 -20.85
N LEU A 107 2.07 2.37 -20.21
CA LEU A 107 2.75 1.17 -20.72
C LEU A 107 1.75 0.05 -21.07
#